data_AF-A0A971M6B4-F1
#
_entry.id   AF-A0A971M6B4-F1
#
_cell.length_a   1.000
_cell.length_b   1.000
_cell.length_c   1.000
_cell.angle_alpha   90.00
_cell.angle_beta   90.00
_cell.angle_gamma   90.00
#
_symmetry.space_group_name_H-M   'P 1'
#
loop_
_entity.id
_entity.type
_entity.pdbx_description
1 polymer ?
#
loop_
_entity_poly.entity_id
_entity_poly.type
_entity_poly.pdbx_seq_one_letter_code
_entity_poly.pdbx_strand_id
1 'polypeptide(L)' 'MKRFVVIAYDISDDKKRLEISDLLITYGIRVNKSVFECFVSE' A
#
# COMPACT_ATOMS: atom_id res chain seq x y z
N MET A 1 10.66 -2.05 -16.58
CA MET A 1 9.43 -1.29 -16.97
C MET A 1 8.65 -0.97 -15.70
N LYS A 2 8.19 0.27 -15.48
CA LYS A 2 7.33 0.57 -14.31
C LYS A 2 5.90 0.16 -14.61
N ARG A 3 5.26 -0.55 -13.68
CA ARG A 3 3.86 -0.97 -13.79
C ARG A 3 3.04 -0.22 -12.73
N PHE A 4 1.88 0.26 -13.13
CA PHE A 4 0.88 0.79 -12.21
C PHE A 4 0.14 -0.38 -11.56
N VAL A 5 0.05 -0.38 -10.23
CA VAL A 5 -0.64 -1.42 -9.46
C VAL A 5 -1.51 -0.79 -8.37
N VAL A 6 -2.62 -1.47 -8.05
CA VAL A 6 -3.47 -1.14 -6.91
C VAL A 6 -3.28 -2.23 -5.85
N ILE A 7 -2.87 -1.83 -4.65
CA ILE A 7 -2.66 -2.73 -3.51
C ILE A 7 -3.80 -2.52 -2.54
N ALA A 8 -4.72 -3.48 -2.49
CA ALA A 8 -5.75 -3.57 -1.47
C ALA A 8 -5.36 -4.66 -0.46
N TYR A 9 -5.54 -4.39 0.84
CA TYR A 9 -5.22 -5.34 1.91
C TYR A 9 -6.31 -5.36 2.98
N ASP A 10 -6.44 -6.50 3.65
CA ASP A 10 -7.34 -6.66 4.79
C ASP A 10 -6.55 -7.22 5.97
N ILE A 11 -6.39 -6.40 7.00
CA ILE A 11 -5.59 -6.70 8.19
C ILE A 11 -6.38 -6.24 9.42
N SER A 12 -6.81 -7.22 10.21
CA SER A 12 -7.59 -7.02 11.43
C SER A 12 -6.78 -6.41 12.58
N ASP A 13 -5.50 -6.77 12.68
CA ASP A 13 -4.59 -6.22 13.69
C ASP A 13 -4.20 -4.77 13.33
N ASP A 14 -4.59 -3.83 14.19
CA ASP A 14 -4.38 -2.40 13.97
C ASP A 14 -2.90 -2.03 13.88
N LYS A 15 -2.04 -2.66 14.68
CA LYS A 15 -0.60 -2.38 14.69
C LYS A 15 0.02 -2.83 13.36
N LYS A 16 -0.25 -4.05 12.93
CA LYS A 16 0.24 -4.57 11.63
C LYS A 16 -0.31 -3.76 10.45
N ARG A 17 -1.58 -3.34 10.51
CA ARG A 17 -2.18 -2.53 9.46
C ARG A 17 -1.48 -1.17 9.34
N LEU A 18 -1.10 -0.54 10.46
CA LEU A 18 -0.34 0.70 10.47
C LEU A 18 1.07 0.48 9.92
N GLU A 19 1.78 -0.57 10.35
CA GLU A 19 3.11 -0.92 9.83
C GLU A 19 3.11 -1.09 8.30
N ILE A 20 2.09 -1.75 7.74
CA ILE A 20 1.94 -1.88 6.27
C ILE A 20 1.61 -0.54 5.61
N SER A 21 0.75 0.28 6.22
CA SER A 21 0.44 1.62 5.69
C SER A 21 1.68 2.52 5.65
N ASP A 22 2.50 2.48 6.71
CA ASP A 22 3.75 3.26 6.82
C ASP A 22 4.81 2.76 5.84
N LEU A 23 4.85 1.46 5.55
CA LEU A 23 5.68 0.92 4.49
C LEU A 23 5.24 1.42 3.11
N LEU A 24 3.95 1.25 2.77
CA LEU A 24 3.42 1.50 1.43
C LEU A 24 3.44 2.97 1.02
N ILE A 25 3.44 3.91 1.98
CA ILE A 25 3.52 5.35 1.66
C ILE A 25 4.86 5.74 1.01
N THR A 26 5.90 4.94 1.18
CA THR A 26 7.18 5.13 0.50
C THR A 26 7.19 4.64 -0.95
N TYR A 27 6.19 3.84 -1.34
CA TYR A 27 6.08 3.21 -2.67
C TYR A 27 4.92 3.76 -3.52
N GLY A 28 3.99 4.51 -2.93
CA GLY A 28 2.82 5.00 -3.62
C GLY A 28 1.95 5.94 -2.80
N ILE A 29 0.73 6.16 -3.28
CA ILE A 29 -0.24 7.10 -2.70
C ILE A 29 -1.36 6.31 -2.04
N ARG A 30 -1.67 6.65 -0.79
CA ARG A 30 -2.81 6.08 -0.07
C ARG A 30 -4.11 6.69 -0.59
N VAL A 31 -5.01 5.86 -1.12
CA VAL A 31 -6.30 6.30 -1.69
C VAL A 31 -7.51 5.87 -0.85
N ASN A 32 -7.33 4.91 0.05
CA ASN A 32 -8.34 4.52 1.05
C ASN A 32 -7.66 3.96 2.33
N LYS A 33 -8.45 3.62 3.36
CA LYS A 33 -7.96 3.05 4.63
C LYS A 33 -7.01 1.87 4.42
N SER A 34 -7.32 1.00 3.45
CA SER A 34 -6.54 -0.19 3.15
C SER A 34 -6.25 -0.36 1.66
N VAL A 35 -6.11 0.75 0.92
CA VAL A 35 -5.85 0.75 -0.52
C VAL A 35 -4.79 1.80 -0.89
N PHE A 36 -3.80 1.36 -1.67
CA PHE A 36 -2.71 2.19 -2.22
C PHE A 36 -2.60 2.04 -3.73
N GLU A 37 -2.20 3.11 -4.40
CA GLU A 37 -1.82 3.12 -5.82
C GLU A 37 -0.31 3.32 -5.93
N CYS A 38 0.39 2.39 -6.61
CA CYS A 38 1.86 2.37 -6.67
C CYS A 38 2.38 2.22 -8.10
N PHE A 39 3.59 2.72 -8.34
CA PHE A 39 4.36 2.43 -9.56
C PHE A 39 5.58 1.56 -9.20
N VAL A 40 5.50 0.28 -9.51
CA VAL A 40 6.52 -0.72 -9.12
C VAL A 40 7.37 -1.10 -10.33
N SER A 41 8.68 -1.24 -10.14
CA SER A 41 9.61 -1.86 -11.11
C SER A 41 9.94 -3.29 -10.68
N GLU A 42 10.22 -4.16 -11.65
CA GLU A 42 10.86 -5.47 -11.41
C GLU A 42 12.25 -5.31 -10.77
#